data_AF-A0A6L4ABZ8-F1
#
_entry.id   AF-A0A6L4ABZ8-F1
#
_cell.length_a   1.000
_cell.length_b   1.000
_cell.length_c   1.000
_cell.angle_alpha   90.00
_cell.angle_beta   90.00
_cell.angle_gamma   90.00
#
_symmetry.space_group_name_H-M   'P 1'
#
loop_
_entity.id
_entity.type
_entity.pdbx_description
1 polymer ?
#
loop_
_entity_poly.entity_id
_entity_poly.type
_entity_poly.pdbx_seq_one_letter_code
_entity_poly.pdbx_strand_id
1 'polypeptide(L)'
;MTSDPQIASYSNDDPVRKYLQLMARYERLMEISRQLNSTLDVGTLLSRIIRASTELTTTEQASILLVDPSSGELRFEASSNLTAGAMASMPVPMEGSLAGWVATNGEPVLVEDTRSDKRFFSKVDQILSFNTRSLLGVPMIVHGKTIGVLEAINKVDDAPWTEDDINTLSTLASQA
;
A
#
# COMPACT_ATOMS: atom_id res chain seq x y z
N MET A 1 -70.32 -25.38 3.43
CA MET A 1 -70.24 -24.14 4.22
C MET A 1 -69.00 -24.26 5.10
N THR A 2 -67.88 -23.65 4.66
CA THR A 2 -67.23 -22.46 5.27
C THR A 2 -66.19 -22.91 6.31
N SER A 3 -64.89 -22.60 6.27
CA SER A 3 -64.15 -21.55 5.56
C SER A 3 -62.64 -21.88 5.54
N ASP A 4 -61.97 -21.38 4.50
CA ASP A 4 -60.52 -21.20 4.37
C ASP A 4 -59.94 -20.34 5.51
N PRO A 5 -58.73 -20.62 6.04
CA PRO A 5 -58.02 -19.67 6.88
C PRO A 5 -57.41 -18.58 5.99
N GLN A 6 -57.91 -17.35 6.16
CA GLN A 6 -57.41 -16.13 5.54
C GLN A 6 -55.90 -15.98 5.72
N ILE A 7 -55.20 -15.86 4.59
CA ILE A 7 -53.87 -15.28 4.51
C ILE A 7 -53.99 -13.83 4.99
N ALA A 8 -53.53 -13.57 6.21
CA ALA A 8 -53.51 -12.22 6.78
C ALA A 8 -52.67 -11.30 5.88
N SER A 9 -53.32 -10.27 5.36
CA SER A 9 -52.71 -9.19 4.59
C SER A 9 -51.83 -8.34 5.51
N TYR A 10 -50.52 -8.57 5.50
CA TYR A 10 -49.55 -7.74 6.21
C TYR A 10 -49.49 -6.34 5.59
N SER A 11 -49.84 -5.33 6.40
CA SER A 11 -49.84 -3.90 6.05
C SER A 11 -48.44 -3.39 5.66
N ASN A 12 -48.40 -2.33 4.85
CA ASN A 12 -47.18 -1.70 4.35
C ASN A 12 -46.29 -1.06 5.44
N ASP A 13 -46.73 -1.03 6.70
CA ASP A 13 -46.03 -0.47 7.86
C ASP A 13 -45.42 -1.50 8.81
N ASP A 14 -45.35 -2.77 8.42
CA ASP A 14 -44.72 -3.83 9.21
C ASP A 14 -43.24 -3.51 9.51
N PRO A 15 -42.87 -3.27 10.79
CA PRO A 15 -41.51 -2.98 11.20
C PRO A 15 -40.55 -4.10 10.78
N VAL A 16 -41.00 -5.35 10.81
CA VAL A 16 -40.20 -6.52 10.43
C VAL A 16 -39.85 -6.46 8.96
N ARG A 17 -40.79 -6.06 8.09
CA ARG A 17 -40.56 -5.91 6.65
C ARG A 17 -39.60 -4.76 6.34
N LYS A 18 -39.68 -3.63 7.07
CA LYS A 18 -38.71 -2.53 6.97
C LYS A 18 -37.31 -2.96 7.42
N TYR A 19 -37.20 -3.73 8.50
CA TYR A 19 -35.91 -4.30 8.95
C TYR A 19 -35.33 -5.27 7.91
N LEU A 20 -36.14 -6.17 7.34
CA LEU A 20 -35.70 -7.10 6.30
C LEU A 20 -35.22 -6.36 5.04
N GLN A 21 -35.92 -5.30 4.62
CA GLN A 21 -35.49 -4.46 3.49
C GLN A 21 -34.19 -3.70 3.80
N LEU A 22 -34.01 -3.22 5.03
CA LEU A 22 -32.79 -2.55 5.45
C LEU A 22 -31.60 -3.51 5.47
N MET A 23 -31.78 -4.73 5.98
CA MET A 23 -30.75 -5.77 5.98
C MET A 23 -30.35 -6.17 4.56
N ALA A 24 -31.33 -6.42 3.67
CA ALA A 24 -31.05 -6.73 2.27
C ALA A 24 -30.33 -5.59 1.55
N ARG A 25 -30.64 -4.33 1.88
CA ARG A 25 -29.93 -3.16 1.36
C ARG A 25 -28.49 -3.10 1.86
N TYR A 26 -28.26 -3.36 3.15
CA TYR A 26 -26.91 -3.40 3.73
C TYR A 26 -26.06 -4.53 3.12
N GLU A 27 -26.62 -5.73 2.97
CA GLU A 27 -25.95 -6.86 2.32
C GLU A 27 -25.54 -6.52 0.90
N ARG A 28 -26.42 -5.87 0.13
CA ARG A 28 -26.14 -5.46 -1.24
C ARG A 28 -25.10 -4.36 -1.34
N LEU A 29 -25.08 -3.42 -0.40
CA LEU A 29 -24.01 -2.43 -0.29
C LEU A 29 -22.67 -3.08 0.05
N MET A 30 -22.65 -4.05 0.96
CA MET A 30 -21.43 -4.79 1.29
C MET A 30 -20.94 -5.66 0.13
N GLU A 31 -21.86 -6.27 -0.62
CA GLU A 31 -21.54 -7.03 -1.83
C GLU A 31 -20.94 -6.15 -2.91
N ILE A 32 -21.58 -5.01 -3.21
CA ILE A 32 -21.05 -4.02 -4.16
C ILE A 32 -19.69 -3.48 -3.69
N SER A 33 -19.54 -3.15 -2.40
CA SER A 33 -18.26 -2.72 -1.84
C SER A 33 -17.17 -3.79 -1.99
N ARG A 34 -17.49 -5.06 -1.75
CA ARG A 34 -16.57 -6.19 -2.00
C ARG A 34 -16.25 -6.37 -3.48
N GLN A 35 -17.22 -6.21 -4.38
CA GLN A 35 -17.03 -6.33 -5.83
C GLN A 35 -16.18 -5.19 -6.41
N LEU A 36 -16.37 -3.97 -5.90
CA LEU A 36 -15.52 -2.82 -6.23
C LEU A 36 -14.09 -3.06 -5.73
N ASN A 37 -13.93 -3.58 -4.50
CA ASN A 37 -12.64 -4.00 -3.97
C ASN A 37 -12.04 -5.22 -4.71
N SER A 38 -12.82 -6.09 -5.34
CA SER A 38 -12.29 -7.23 -6.11
C SER A 38 -11.90 -6.87 -7.55
N THR A 39 -12.43 -5.76 -8.08
CA THR A 39 -12.05 -5.22 -9.40
C THR A 39 -10.77 -4.38 -9.29
N LEU A 40 -10.52 -3.80 -8.11
CA LEU A 40 -9.27 -3.20 -7.67
C LEU A 40 -8.55 -4.17 -6.72
N ASP A 41 -8.00 -5.27 -7.23
CA ASP A 41 -7.08 -6.07 -6.42
C ASP A 41 -5.80 -5.24 -6.19
N VAL A 42 -5.83 -4.45 -5.11
CA VAL A 42 -4.76 -3.54 -4.69
C VAL A 42 -3.44 -4.30 -4.60
N GLY A 43 -3.46 -5.54 -4.09
CA GLY A 43 -2.25 -6.37 -4.03
C GLY A 43 -1.66 -6.64 -5.42
N THR A 44 -2.51 -6.97 -6.41
CA THR A 44 -2.08 -7.14 -7.81
C THR A 44 -1.58 -5.83 -8.43
N LEU A 45 -2.23 -4.69 -8.15
CA LEU A 45 -1.77 -3.38 -8.63
C LEU A 45 -0.39 -3.03 -8.08
N LEU A 46 -0.23 -3.08 -6.75
CA LEU A 46 1.03 -2.78 -6.07
C LEU A 46 2.14 -3.72 -6.55
N SER A 47 1.85 -5.01 -6.74
CA SER A 47 2.82 -5.97 -7.30
C SER A 47 3.27 -5.59 -8.72
N ARG A 48 2.36 -5.06 -9.55
CA ARG A 48 2.71 -4.56 -10.89
C ARG A 48 3.57 -3.30 -10.81
N ILE A 49 3.27 -2.40 -9.87
CA ILE A 49 4.04 -1.18 -9.64
C ILE A 49 5.46 -1.52 -9.17
N ILE A 50 5.62 -2.45 -8.24
CA ILE A 50 6.93 -2.96 -7.80
C ILE A 50 7.75 -3.46 -8.99
N ARG A 51 7.15 -4.32 -9.83
CA ARG A 51 7.83 -4.86 -11.00
C ARG A 51 8.23 -3.78 -12.00
N ALA A 52 7.30 -2.87 -12.32
CA ALA A 52 7.58 -1.74 -13.21
C ALA A 52 8.68 -0.83 -12.65
N SER A 53 8.71 -0.63 -11.33
CA SER A 53 9.74 0.17 -10.66
C SER A 53 11.11 -0.44 -10.86
N THR A 54 11.28 -1.74 -10.61
CA THR A 54 12.55 -2.44 -10.83
C THR A 54 12.99 -2.42 -12.30
N GLU A 55 12.05 -2.64 -13.22
CA GLU A 55 12.34 -2.73 -14.66
C GLU A 55 12.74 -1.36 -15.24
N LEU A 56 11.97 -0.32 -14.93
CA LEU A 56 12.16 1.00 -15.54
C LEU A 56 13.29 1.79 -14.89
N THR A 57 13.55 1.60 -13.60
CA THR A 57 14.69 2.23 -12.91
C THR A 57 15.95 1.36 -12.94
N THR A 58 15.89 0.14 -13.51
CA THR A 58 17.04 -0.78 -13.59
C THR A 58 17.68 -1.03 -12.22
N THR A 59 16.86 -1.48 -11.26
CA THR A 59 17.28 -1.75 -9.88
C THR A 59 17.10 -3.21 -9.50
N GLU A 60 17.84 -3.66 -8.48
CA GLU A 60 17.75 -5.02 -7.97
C GLU A 60 16.39 -5.28 -7.32
N GLN A 61 15.87 -4.29 -6.57
CA GLN A 61 14.64 -4.44 -5.80
C GLN A 61 13.82 -3.15 -5.75
N ALA A 62 12.56 -3.31 -5.37
CA ALA A 62 11.67 -2.21 -5.04
C ALA A 62 10.73 -2.61 -3.91
N SER A 63 10.26 -1.63 -3.14
CA SER A 63 9.31 -1.86 -2.05
C SER A 63 8.31 -0.71 -1.89
N ILE A 64 7.15 -1.02 -1.33
CA ILE A 64 6.12 -0.05 -0.95
C ILE A 64 5.89 -0.18 0.54
N LEU A 65 6.01 0.95 1.24
CA LEU A 65 5.69 1.07 2.65
C LEU A 65 4.53 2.03 2.83
N LEU A 66 3.53 1.63 3.61
CA LEU A 66 2.38 2.47 3.95
C LEU A 66 2.41 2.89 5.42
N VAL A 67 1.92 4.09 5.70
CA VAL A 67 1.77 4.59 7.07
C VAL A 67 0.62 3.84 7.73
N ASP A 68 0.91 3.10 8.80
CA ASP A 68 -0.09 2.48 9.65
C ASP A 68 -0.75 3.55 10.54
N PRO A 69 -2.05 3.84 10.38
CA PRO A 69 -2.72 4.87 11.18
C PRO A 69 -2.80 4.55 12.66
N SER A 70 -2.63 3.28 13.06
CA SER A 70 -2.77 2.84 14.44
C SER A 70 -1.47 3.02 15.25
N SER A 71 -0.31 2.70 14.66
CA SER A 71 0.99 2.86 15.31
C SER A 71 1.68 4.18 14.92
N GLY A 72 1.33 4.76 13.77
CA GLY A 72 2.05 5.87 13.16
C GLY A 72 3.38 5.47 12.53
N GLU A 73 3.68 4.18 12.40
CA GLU A 73 4.90 3.65 11.77
C GLU A 73 4.64 3.22 10.32
N LEU A 74 5.70 3.03 9.55
CA LEU A 74 5.63 2.49 8.20
C LEU A 74 5.63 0.96 8.23
N ARG A 75 4.83 0.33 7.36
CA ARG A 75 4.80 -1.13 7.16
C ARG A 75 4.92 -1.46 5.69
N PHE A 76 5.64 -2.54 5.38
CA PHE A 76 5.71 -3.06 4.02
C PHE A 76 4.34 -3.58 3.58
N GLU A 77 3.86 -3.05 2.46
CA GLU A 77 2.62 -3.48 1.80
C GLU A 77 2.94 -4.37 0.59
N ALA A 78 3.99 -4.05 -0.15
CA ALA A 78 4.49 -4.85 -1.27
C ALA A 78 6.01 -4.77 -1.37
N SER A 79 6.66 -5.83 -1.82
CA SER A 79 8.10 -5.84 -2.11
C SER A 79 8.44 -6.91 -3.12
N SER A 80 9.52 -6.72 -3.88
CA SER A 80 10.03 -7.73 -4.81
C SER A 80 10.71 -8.92 -4.12
N ASN A 81 11.19 -8.75 -2.88
CA ASN A 81 12.00 -9.73 -2.17
C ASN A 81 11.36 -10.27 -0.87
N LEU A 82 10.18 -9.78 -0.47
CA LEU A 82 9.51 -10.19 0.77
C LEU A 82 8.31 -11.10 0.52
N THR A 83 8.16 -12.08 1.40
CA THR A 83 6.89 -12.81 1.54
C THR A 83 5.92 -12.01 2.41
N ALA A 84 4.61 -12.23 2.24
CA ALA A 84 3.57 -11.54 3.02
C ALA A 84 3.76 -11.66 4.55
N GLY A 85 4.21 -12.82 5.05
CA GLY A 85 4.48 -13.02 6.48
C GLY A 85 5.67 -12.21 7.01
N ALA A 86 6.70 -12.01 6.18
CA ALA A 86 7.87 -11.20 6.54
C ALA A 86 7.52 -9.69 6.55
N MET A 87 6.70 -9.23 5.61
CA MET A 87 6.25 -7.84 5.52
C MET A 87 5.50 -7.38 6.78
N ALA A 88 4.59 -8.22 7.31
CA ALA A 88 3.79 -7.88 8.49
C ALA A 88 4.61 -7.73 9.78
N SER A 89 5.80 -8.33 9.84
CA SER A 89 6.59 -8.45 11.07
C SER A 89 7.64 -7.33 11.25
N MET A 90 7.72 -6.38 10.32
CA MET A 90 8.85 -5.44 10.26
C MET A 90 8.37 -3.98 10.13
N PRO A 91 8.04 -3.33 11.26
CA PRO A 91 7.76 -1.90 11.25
C PRO A 91 9.04 -1.11 10.96
N VAL A 92 8.89 -0.02 10.21
CA VAL A 92 9.93 0.97 9.95
C VAL A 92 9.53 2.27 10.64
N PRO A 93 10.39 2.85 11.51
CA PRO A 93 10.03 4.03 12.28
C PRO A 93 9.93 5.27 11.39
N MET A 94 9.05 6.23 11.72
CA MET A 94 8.98 7.51 11.01
C MET A 94 10.24 8.37 11.22
N GLU A 95 10.79 8.36 12.43
CA GLU A 95 12.05 9.03 12.74
C GLU A 95 13.23 8.06 12.61
N GLY A 96 14.35 8.54 12.06
CA GLY A 96 15.55 7.72 11.91
C GLY A 96 15.48 6.66 10.80
N SER A 97 14.55 6.81 9.85
CA SER A 97 14.52 6.02 8.61
C SER A 97 14.42 6.94 7.37
N LEU A 98 14.95 6.49 6.23
CA LEU A 98 14.84 7.19 4.93
C LEU A 98 13.38 7.24 4.47
N ALA A 99 12.68 6.10 4.54
CA ALA A 99 11.26 6.03 4.25
C ALA A 99 10.45 6.99 5.14
N GLY A 100 10.73 7.02 6.43
CA GLY A 100 10.07 7.94 7.38
C GLY A 100 10.34 9.40 7.07
N TRP A 101 11.56 9.73 6.62
CA TRP A 101 11.89 11.08 6.14
C TRP A 101 11.08 11.45 4.90
N VAL A 102 10.97 10.57 3.90
CA VAL A 102 10.15 10.80 2.69
C VAL A 102 8.68 10.96 3.07
N ALA A 103 8.16 10.07 3.93
CA ALA A 103 6.78 10.12 4.39
C ALA A 103 6.45 11.43 5.12
N THR A 104 7.39 11.94 5.92
CA THR A 104 7.23 13.18 6.70
C THR A 104 7.32 14.44 5.84
N ASN A 105 8.31 14.51 4.94
CA ASN A 105 8.57 15.71 4.15
C ASN A 105 7.72 15.77 2.87
N GLY A 106 7.24 14.62 2.39
CA GLY A 106 6.50 14.56 1.12
C GLY A 106 7.37 14.85 -0.10
N GLU A 107 8.67 14.58 0.00
CA GLU A 107 9.68 14.87 -1.03
C GLU A 107 10.52 13.62 -1.35
N PRO A 108 10.95 13.43 -2.60
CA PRO A 108 11.89 12.38 -2.96
C PRO A 108 13.22 12.46 -2.21
N VAL A 109 13.84 11.31 -1.94
CA VAL A 109 15.21 11.21 -1.44
C VAL A 109 16.01 10.24 -2.31
N LEU A 110 17.22 10.64 -2.67
CA LEU A 110 18.18 9.83 -3.43
C LEU A 110 19.45 9.71 -2.60
N VAL A 111 19.87 8.49 -2.34
CA VAL A 111 21.04 8.16 -1.53
C VAL A 111 21.93 7.20 -2.31
N GLU A 112 23.13 7.67 -2.67
CA GLU A 112 24.13 6.89 -3.42
C GLU A 112 24.83 5.84 -2.54
N ASP A 113 25.08 6.16 -1.26
CA ASP A 113 25.64 5.22 -0.27
C ASP A 113 24.90 5.33 1.06
N THR A 114 24.05 4.35 1.34
CA THR A 114 23.24 4.29 2.57
C THR A 114 24.06 4.24 3.84
N ARG A 115 25.28 3.70 3.81
CA ARG A 115 26.17 3.60 5.00
C ARG A 115 26.64 4.98 5.47
N SER A 116 26.59 5.96 4.57
CA SER A 116 26.93 7.35 4.87
C SER A 116 25.74 8.18 5.38
N ASP A 117 24.50 7.69 5.22
CA ASP A 117 23.30 8.39 5.63
C ASP A 117 22.80 7.91 7.01
N LYS A 118 22.77 8.83 7.98
CA LYS A 118 22.33 8.56 9.36
C LYS A 118 20.84 8.18 9.46
N ARG A 119 20.06 8.47 8.43
CA ARG A 119 18.65 8.11 8.33
C ARG A 119 18.49 6.68 7.81
N PHE A 120 19.55 5.97 7.45
CA PHE A 120 19.42 4.60 6.99
C PHE A 120 19.10 3.65 8.15
N PHE A 121 17.95 3.00 8.09
CA PHE A 121 17.49 2.07 9.11
C PHE A 121 17.96 0.63 8.80
N SER A 122 19.18 0.31 9.21
CA SER A 122 19.87 -0.95 8.86
C SER A 122 19.24 -2.24 9.43
N LYS A 123 18.22 -2.14 10.30
CA LYS A 123 17.59 -3.31 10.91
C LYS A 123 16.84 -4.16 9.87
N VAL A 124 16.29 -3.52 8.83
CA VAL A 124 15.65 -4.21 7.70
C VAL A 124 16.64 -5.13 7.01
N ASP A 125 17.79 -4.60 6.59
CA ASP A 125 18.89 -5.35 5.98
C ASP A 125 19.35 -6.54 6.84
N GLN A 126 19.49 -6.33 8.15
CA GLN A 126 19.90 -7.39 9.09
C GLN A 126 18.90 -8.55 9.14
N ILE A 127 17.60 -8.25 9.14
CA ILE A 127 16.54 -9.27 9.17
C ILE A 127 16.48 -10.02 7.83
N LEU A 128 16.64 -9.30 6.73
CA LEU A 128 16.53 -9.87 5.38
C LEU A 128 17.83 -10.49 4.86
N SER A 129 18.94 -10.35 5.59
CA SER A 129 20.28 -10.68 5.09
C SER A 129 20.54 -10.04 3.72
N PHE A 130 20.07 -8.80 3.56
CA PHE A 130 20.18 -8.01 2.34
C PHE A 130 21.10 -6.82 2.59
N ASN A 131 21.73 -6.30 1.54
CA ASN A 131 22.62 -5.15 1.60
C ASN A 131 22.10 -4.06 0.66
N THR A 132 21.41 -3.08 1.25
CA THR A 132 20.96 -1.86 0.58
C THR A 132 22.14 -0.92 0.48
N ARG A 133 22.74 -0.81 -0.71
CA ARG A 133 23.89 0.05 -1.04
C ARG A 133 23.45 1.46 -1.42
N SER A 134 22.42 1.55 -2.28
CA SER A 134 21.84 2.81 -2.75
C SER A 134 20.32 2.74 -2.74
N LEU A 135 19.65 3.88 -2.58
CA LEU A 135 18.20 3.94 -2.42
C LEU A 135 17.63 5.23 -3.02
N LEU A 136 16.57 5.08 -3.81
CA LEU A 136 15.71 6.17 -4.25
C LEU A 136 14.31 5.94 -3.65
N GLY A 137 13.85 6.85 -2.80
CA GLY A 137 12.52 6.82 -2.21
C GLY A 137 11.69 8.00 -2.68
N VAL A 138 10.44 7.76 -3.08
CA VAL A 138 9.49 8.80 -3.50
C VAL A 138 8.19 8.70 -2.69
N PRO A 139 7.52 9.83 -2.39
CA PRO A 139 6.29 9.83 -1.62
C PRO A 139 5.11 9.31 -2.46
N MET A 140 4.25 8.53 -1.84
CA MET A 140 2.94 8.17 -2.39
C MET A 140 1.90 9.13 -1.83
N ILE A 141 1.29 9.96 -2.69
CA ILE A 141 0.43 11.07 -2.27
C ILE A 141 -0.99 10.87 -2.80
N VAL A 142 -1.96 10.89 -1.88
CA VAL A 142 -3.39 10.81 -2.20
C VAL A 142 -4.09 12.02 -1.59
N HIS A 143 -4.82 12.78 -2.41
CA HIS A 143 -5.52 14.01 -2.01
C HIS A 143 -4.63 15.00 -1.24
N GLY A 144 -3.35 15.13 -1.64
CA GLY A 144 -2.39 16.04 -1.00
C GLY A 144 -1.80 15.55 0.31
N LYS A 145 -2.06 14.29 0.71
CA LYS A 145 -1.48 13.67 1.90
C LYS A 145 -0.57 12.51 1.50
N THR A 146 0.63 12.46 2.07
CA THR A 146 1.51 11.30 1.95
C THR A 146 0.93 10.11 2.72
N ILE A 147 0.66 9.02 2.01
CA ILE A 147 0.12 7.78 2.58
C ILE A 147 1.18 6.69 2.74
N GLY A 148 2.34 6.87 2.10
CA GLY A 148 3.40 5.88 2.06
C GLY A 148 4.58 6.32 1.20
N VAL A 149 5.45 5.37 0.90
CA VAL A 149 6.70 5.54 0.17
C VAL A 149 6.86 4.39 -0.80
N LEU A 150 7.26 4.70 -2.04
CA LEU A 150 7.76 3.74 -3.01
C LEU A 150 9.28 3.88 -3.08
N GLU A 151 9.99 2.77 -2.91
CA GLU A 151 11.45 2.73 -2.93
C GLU A 151 11.95 1.86 -4.09
N ALA A 152 12.99 2.33 -4.76
CA ALA A 152 13.82 1.56 -5.68
C ALA A 152 15.21 1.41 -5.05
N ILE A 153 15.73 0.18 -5.03
CA ILE A 153 16.85 -0.21 -4.18
C ILE A 153 17.94 -0.87 -5.02
N ASN A 154 19.17 -0.37 -4.87
CA ASN A 154 20.38 -0.78 -5.58
C ASN A 154 20.25 -0.70 -7.10
N LYS A 155 20.88 0.31 -7.72
CA LYS A 155 21.08 0.31 -9.17
C LYS A 155 21.88 -0.93 -9.58
N VAL A 156 21.46 -1.57 -10.67
CA VAL A 156 22.24 -2.68 -11.26
C VAL A 156 23.61 -2.16 -11.67
N ASP A 157 24.64 -2.97 -11.43
CA ASP A 157 26.06 -2.64 -11.67
C ASP A 157 26.55 -1.36 -10.96
N ASP A 158 25.85 -0.93 -9.91
CA ASP A 158 26.10 0.30 -9.16
C ASP A 158 26.18 1.54 -10.08
N ALA A 159 25.37 1.55 -11.14
CA ALA A 159 25.23 2.69 -12.03
C ALA A 159 24.72 3.93 -11.28
N PRO A 160 25.08 5.16 -11.71
CA PRO A 160 24.59 6.37 -11.08
C PRO A 160 23.08 6.52 -11.29
N TRP A 161 22.40 7.09 -10.28
CA TRP A 161 21.01 7.48 -10.43
C TRP A 161 20.87 8.71 -11.32
N THR A 162 19.73 8.79 -12.00
CA THR A 162 19.40 9.88 -12.92
C THR A 162 18.14 10.61 -12.48
N GLU A 163 17.94 11.82 -13.01
CA GLU A 163 16.69 12.55 -12.82
C GLU A 163 15.49 11.80 -13.44
N ASP A 164 15.73 11.04 -14.51
CA ASP A 164 14.71 10.20 -15.15
C ASP A 164 14.26 9.05 -14.23
N ASP A 165 15.15 8.50 -13.41
CA ASP A 165 14.77 7.50 -12.39
C ASP A 165 13.82 8.11 -11.35
N ILE A 166 14.09 9.33 -10.89
CA ILE A 166 13.23 10.06 -9.94
C ILE A 166 11.85 10.30 -10.57
N ASN A 167 11.83 10.80 -11.80
CA ASN A 167 10.59 11.11 -12.52
C ASN A 167 9.76 9.85 -12.79
N THR A 168 10.42 8.77 -13.21
CA THR A 168 9.80 7.46 -13.46
C THR A 168 9.19 6.91 -12.18
N LEU A 169 9.97 6.84 -11.09
CA LEU A 169 9.48 6.29 -9.84
C LEU A 169 8.35 7.14 -9.24
N SER A 170 8.45 8.47 -9.32
CA SER A 170 7.40 9.39 -8.88
C SER A 170 6.11 9.22 -9.67
N THR A 171 6.21 8.99 -10.99
CA THR A 171 5.06 8.72 -11.86
C THR A 171 4.37 7.42 -11.45
N LEU A 172 5.14 6.37 -11.18
CA LEU A 172 4.60 5.09 -10.71
C LEU A 172 3.94 5.20 -9.34
N ALA A 173 4.54 5.96 -8.42
CA ALA A 173 3.98 6.21 -7.09
C ALA A 173 2.63 6.94 -7.14
N SER A 174 2.36 7.73 -8.19
CA SER A 174 1.08 8.40 -8.38
C SER A 174 -0.02 7.50 -8.96
N GLN A 175 0.30 6.28 -9.38
CA GLN A 175 -0.66 5.30 -9.92
C GLN A 175 -1.10 4.27 -8.86
N ALA A 176 -0.52 4.33 -7.66
CA ALA A 176 -0.80 3.44 -6.55
C ALA A 176 -2.03 3.86 -5.74
#